data_AF-A0A848V6U6-F1
#
_entry.id   AF-A0A848V6U6-F1
#
_cell.length_a   1.000
_cell.length_b   1.000
_cell.length_c   1.000
_cell.angle_alpha   90.00
_cell.angle_beta   90.00
_cell.angle_gamma   90.00
#
_symmetry.space_group_name_H-M   'P 1'
#
loop_
_entity.id
_entity.type
_entity.pdbx_description
1 polymer ?
#
loop_
_entity_poly.entity_id
_entity_poly.type
_entity_poly.pdbx_seq_one_letter_code
_entity_poly.pdbx_strand_id
1 'polypeptide(L)'
;MKAFQYNPPTEPIEIIHQDDDILLVDKPSGLLSVPGKGDEHKDCLETRLRDIYPELLLVHRLDHPTSGIIIFARNKHAQRHLGLQFEKRQTEKRYIARVWGQVDGASGHVNLPLRCDWPNRPRQMVCFEHGKSAQTDWELMERNDQSSRLALYPKTGRSHQLRVHCQAMGHPILGDSFYASGKALEAAKRLQLHAEQLKFRHPVGGAWMSLTAPCPF
;
A
#
# COMPACT_ATOMS: atom_id res chain seq x y z
N MET A 1 -0.17 25.27 -6.93
CA MET A 1 0.34 23.99 -6.40
C MET A 1 1.78 23.84 -6.85
N LYS A 2 2.73 23.51 -5.95
CA LYS A 2 4.08 23.15 -6.40
C LYS A 2 3.98 21.92 -7.31
N ALA A 3 4.73 21.91 -8.42
CA ALA A 3 4.80 20.76 -9.30
C ALA A 3 5.27 19.53 -8.51
N PHE A 4 4.68 18.36 -8.77
CA PHE A 4 5.15 17.10 -8.20
C PHE A 4 6.56 16.83 -8.75
N GLN A 5 7.57 16.89 -7.88
CA GLN A 5 8.93 16.55 -8.24
C GLN A 5 9.19 15.10 -7.81
N TYR A 6 9.43 14.24 -8.79
CA TYR A 6 9.70 12.82 -8.55
C TYR A 6 11.20 12.60 -8.35
N ASN A 7 11.56 12.26 -7.11
CA ASN A 7 12.93 11.94 -6.71
C ASN A 7 12.94 10.56 -6.04
N PRO A 8 12.93 9.46 -6.84
CA PRO A 8 12.84 8.12 -6.29
C PRO A 8 14.11 7.74 -5.51
N PRO A 9 13.99 6.89 -4.47
CA PRO A 9 15.14 6.34 -3.75
C PRO A 9 16.04 5.55 -4.70
N THR A 10 17.36 5.58 -4.48
CA THR A 10 18.36 4.91 -5.35
C THR A 10 18.95 3.66 -4.72
N GLU A 11 18.60 3.37 -3.47
CA GLU A 11 19.04 2.19 -2.76
C GLU A 11 18.56 0.90 -3.47
N PRO A 12 19.34 -0.19 -3.38
CA PRO A 12 18.93 -1.48 -3.90
C PRO A 12 17.59 -1.93 -3.33
N ILE A 13 16.78 -2.58 -4.17
CA ILE A 13 15.51 -3.16 -3.75
C ILE A 13 15.80 -4.45 -2.96
N GLU A 14 15.30 -4.52 -1.74
CA GLU A 14 15.45 -5.71 -0.89
C GLU A 14 14.54 -6.84 -1.39
N ILE A 15 15.13 -8.01 -1.64
CA ILE A 15 14.41 -9.24 -2.01
C ILE A 15 14.08 -10.00 -0.72
N ILE A 16 12.78 -10.18 -0.47
CA ILE A 16 12.26 -10.92 0.69
C ILE A 16 12.20 -12.42 0.38
N HIS A 17 11.79 -12.78 -0.84
CA HIS A 17 11.67 -14.16 -1.28
C HIS A 17 11.76 -14.26 -2.80
N GLN A 18 12.38 -15.33 -3.29
CA GLN A 18 12.49 -15.62 -4.70
C GLN A 18 12.47 -17.14 -4.93
N ASP A 19 11.65 -17.58 -5.88
CA ASP A 19 11.66 -18.93 -6.44
C ASP A 19 11.34 -18.89 -7.94
N ASP A 20 10.97 -20.02 -8.56
CA ASP A 20 10.70 -20.12 -9.99
C ASP A 20 9.37 -19.45 -10.44
N ASP A 21 8.46 -19.19 -9.51
CA ASP A 21 7.11 -18.69 -9.78
C ASP A 21 6.87 -17.26 -9.30
N ILE A 22 7.53 -16.86 -8.22
CA ILE A 22 7.25 -15.59 -7.52
C ILE A 22 8.52 -14.86 -7.09
N LEU A 23 8.40 -13.55 -7.01
CA LEU A 23 9.37 -12.65 -6.41
C LEU A 23 8.65 -11.71 -5.44
N LEU A 24 9.08 -11.67 -4.18
CA LEU A 24 8.62 -10.70 -3.20
C LEU A 24 9.76 -9.77 -2.81
N VAL A 25 9.44 -8.49 -2.74
CA VAL A 25 10.41 -7.43 -2.42
C VAL A 25 9.83 -6.46 -1.41
N ASP A 26 10.69 -5.77 -0.68
CA ASP A 26 10.31 -4.58 0.10
C ASP A 26 10.47 -3.33 -0.78
N LYS A 27 9.34 -2.73 -1.16
CA LYS A 27 9.35 -1.50 -1.93
C LYS A 27 9.65 -0.32 -1.00
N PRO A 28 10.69 0.49 -1.29
CA PRO A 28 10.92 1.71 -0.52
C PRO A 28 9.83 2.76 -0.80
N SER A 29 9.68 3.68 0.15
CA SER A 29 8.81 4.85 0.00
C SER A 29 9.32 5.80 -1.05
N GLY A 30 8.43 6.39 -1.84
CA GLY A 30 8.82 7.36 -2.86
C GLY A 30 9.24 6.72 -4.18
N LEU A 31 9.20 5.39 -4.28
CA LEU A 31 9.32 4.66 -5.54
C LEU A 31 7.92 4.31 -6.06
N LEU A 32 7.62 4.65 -7.31
CA LEU A 32 6.41 4.18 -7.98
C LEU A 32 6.43 2.65 -8.10
N SER A 33 5.28 1.99 -7.98
CA SER A 33 5.21 0.52 -8.21
C SER A 33 5.30 0.17 -9.71
N VAL A 34 4.76 1.04 -10.57
CA VAL A 34 4.65 0.88 -12.03
C VAL A 34 4.95 2.22 -12.70
N PRO A 35 5.27 2.25 -14.02
CA PRO A 35 5.57 3.50 -14.70
C PRO A 35 4.43 4.52 -14.59
N GLY A 36 4.79 5.77 -14.28
CA GLY A 36 3.86 6.89 -14.28
C GLY A 36 3.56 7.41 -15.69
N LYS A 37 2.80 8.51 -15.76
CA LYS A 37 2.62 9.27 -17.02
C LYS A 37 3.75 10.29 -17.14
N GLY A 38 4.37 10.38 -18.32
CA GLY A 38 5.52 11.25 -18.57
C GLY A 38 6.85 10.49 -18.47
N ASP A 39 7.85 10.98 -19.20
CA ASP A 39 9.18 10.34 -19.26
C ASP A 39 9.90 10.40 -17.91
N GLU A 40 9.69 11.48 -17.16
CA GLU A 40 10.25 11.73 -15.84
C GLU A 40 9.74 10.75 -14.77
N HIS A 41 8.67 10.01 -15.03
CA HIS A 41 8.06 9.05 -14.11
C HIS A 41 8.21 7.58 -14.54
N LYS A 42 9.15 7.30 -15.47
CA LYS A 42 9.42 5.93 -15.96
C LYS A 42 10.18 5.07 -14.97
N ASP A 43 11.02 5.68 -14.13
CA ASP A 43 11.72 4.94 -13.07
C ASP A 43 10.73 4.48 -12.00
N CYS A 44 10.66 3.18 -11.78
CA CYS A 44 9.73 2.55 -10.84
C CYS A 44 10.23 1.16 -10.44
N LEU A 45 9.57 0.54 -9.47
CA LEU A 45 9.91 -0.80 -9.01
C LEU A 45 9.85 -1.83 -10.15
N GLU A 46 8.79 -1.83 -10.96
CA GLU A 46 8.61 -2.79 -12.04
C GLU A 46 9.73 -2.71 -13.09
N THR A 47 10.14 -1.49 -13.49
CA THR A 47 11.21 -1.31 -14.49
C THR A 47 12.56 -1.74 -13.93
N ARG A 48 12.92 -1.30 -12.73
CA ARG A 48 14.18 -1.69 -12.07
C ARG A 48 14.30 -3.20 -11.87
N LEU A 49 13.21 -3.86 -11.50
CA LEU A 49 13.22 -5.31 -11.34
C LEU A 49 13.28 -6.04 -12.68
N ARG A 50 12.64 -5.53 -13.74
CA ARG A 50 12.71 -6.13 -15.09
C ARG A 50 14.08 -6.02 -15.74
N ASP A 51 14.90 -5.04 -15.35
CA ASP A 51 16.30 -4.97 -15.80
C ASP A 51 17.11 -6.18 -15.31
N ILE A 52 16.69 -6.79 -14.19
CA ILE A 52 17.34 -7.98 -13.59
C ILE A 52 16.58 -9.27 -13.95
N TYR A 53 15.25 -9.20 -13.96
CA TYR A 53 14.33 -10.32 -14.18
C TYR A 53 13.31 -9.95 -15.27
N PRO A 54 13.69 -10.02 -16.56
CA PRO A 54 12.86 -9.54 -17.68
C PRO A 54 11.48 -10.19 -17.77
N GLU A 55 11.32 -11.38 -17.20
CA GLU A 55 10.09 -12.17 -17.19
C GLU A 55 9.04 -11.67 -16.20
N LEU A 56 9.36 -10.75 -15.28
CA LEU A 56 8.45 -10.35 -14.21
C LEU A 56 7.14 -9.74 -14.71
N LEU A 57 6.06 -10.19 -14.09
CA LEU A 57 4.69 -9.81 -14.37
C LEU A 57 4.06 -9.21 -13.12
N LEU A 58 3.45 -8.03 -13.29
CA LEU A 58 2.76 -7.32 -12.22
C LEU A 58 1.52 -8.10 -11.76
N VAL A 59 1.33 -8.17 -10.44
CA VAL A 59 0.14 -8.78 -9.80
C VAL A 59 -0.68 -7.71 -9.09
N HIS A 60 -0.05 -6.88 -8.25
CA HIS A 60 -0.70 -5.79 -7.52
C HIS A 60 0.26 -4.61 -7.35
N ARG A 61 -0.20 -3.53 -6.72
CA ARG A 61 0.57 -2.28 -6.59
C ARG A 61 0.40 -1.66 -5.20
N LEU A 62 1.43 -0.96 -4.76
CA LEU A 62 1.39 -0.02 -3.65
C LEU A 62 1.36 1.42 -4.16
N ASP A 63 0.83 2.34 -3.35
CA ASP A 63 0.92 3.77 -3.64
C ASP A 63 2.39 4.22 -3.61
N HIS A 64 2.72 5.25 -4.40
CA HIS A 64 4.06 5.86 -4.45
C HIS A 64 4.70 6.09 -3.05
N PRO A 65 4.05 6.79 -2.10
CA PRO A 65 4.64 7.04 -0.78
C PRO A 65 4.50 5.86 0.21
N THR A 66 3.80 4.78 -0.15
CA THR A 66 3.68 3.60 0.71
C THR A 66 4.90 2.71 0.54
N SER A 67 5.47 2.21 1.63
CA SER A 67 6.57 1.22 1.61
C SER A 67 6.04 -0.19 1.86
N GLY A 68 6.87 -1.23 1.72
CA GLY A 68 6.59 -2.57 2.20
C GLY A 68 6.44 -3.62 1.11
N ILE A 69 5.98 -4.80 1.56
CA ILE A 69 5.94 -6.02 0.77
C ILE A 69 5.05 -5.91 -0.48
N ILE A 70 5.58 -6.33 -1.61
CA ILE A 70 4.88 -6.46 -2.88
C ILE A 70 5.33 -7.73 -3.59
N ILE A 71 4.40 -8.38 -4.31
CA ILE A 71 4.65 -9.64 -5.02
C ILE A 71 4.53 -9.43 -6.52
N PHE A 72 5.48 -10.01 -7.24
CA PHE A 72 5.48 -10.18 -8.69
C PHE A 72 5.42 -11.67 -9.03
N ALA A 73 4.82 -11.98 -10.17
CA ALA A 73 4.88 -13.31 -10.74
C ALA A 73 6.04 -13.39 -11.74
N ARG A 74 6.72 -14.54 -11.80
CA ARG A 74 7.79 -14.79 -12.78
C ARG A 74 7.31 -15.50 -14.05
N ASN A 75 6.06 -15.95 -14.06
CA ASN A 75 5.45 -16.58 -15.23
C ASN A 75 3.93 -16.33 -15.30
N LYS A 76 3.33 -16.59 -16.47
CA LYS A 76 1.90 -16.31 -16.74
C LYS A 76 0.96 -17.14 -15.86
N HIS A 77 1.35 -18.37 -15.51
CA HIS A 77 0.56 -19.23 -14.64
C HIS A 77 0.46 -18.61 -13.24
N ALA A 78 1.60 -18.23 -12.66
CA ALA A 78 1.68 -17.53 -11.38
C ALA A 78 0.92 -16.20 -11.40
N GLN A 79 1.07 -15.41 -12.47
CA GLN A 79 0.35 -14.12 -12.59
C GLN A 79 -1.16 -14.32 -12.55
N ARG A 80 -1.69 -15.26 -13.33
CA ARG A 80 -3.13 -15.56 -13.37
C ARG A 80 -3.62 -16.07 -12.02
N HIS A 81 -2.89 -16.99 -11.40
CA HIS A 81 -3.28 -17.59 -10.13
C HIS A 81 -3.31 -16.56 -8.99
N LEU A 82 -2.25 -15.75 -8.86
CA LEU A 82 -2.18 -14.69 -7.86
C LEU A 82 -3.20 -13.59 -8.14
N GLY A 83 -3.34 -13.17 -9.40
CA GLY A 83 -4.34 -12.17 -9.80
C GLY A 83 -5.76 -12.55 -9.39
N LEU A 84 -6.13 -13.82 -9.60
CA LEU A 84 -7.42 -14.36 -9.13
C LEU A 84 -7.56 -14.34 -7.61
N GLN A 85 -6.49 -14.62 -6.85
CA GLN A 85 -6.54 -14.53 -5.39
C GLN A 85 -6.78 -13.09 -4.92
N PHE A 86 -6.13 -12.10 -5.51
CA PHE A 86 -6.37 -10.68 -5.20
C PHE A 86 -7.79 -10.25 -5.59
N GLU A 87 -8.26 -10.63 -6.78
CA GLU A 87 -9.61 -10.32 -7.27
C GLU A 87 -10.69 -10.91 -6.37
N LYS A 88 -10.53 -12.19 -5.99
CA LYS A 88 -11.45 -12.92 -5.11
C LYS A 88 -11.21 -12.66 -3.62
N ARG A 89 -10.30 -11.75 -3.26
CA ARG A 89 -9.97 -11.38 -1.87
C ARG A 89 -9.55 -12.57 -1.01
N GLN A 90 -8.83 -13.51 -1.60
CA GLN A 90 -8.28 -14.70 -0.95
C GLN A 90 -6.89 -14.48 -0.34
N THR A 91 -6.37 -13.25 -0.42
CA THR A 91 -5.13 -12.82 0.21
C THR A 91 -5.41 -12.09 1.52
N GLU A 92 -4.59 -12.31 2.55
CA GLU A 92 -4.59 -11.48 3.75
C GLU A 92 -3.47 -10.45 3.66
N LYS A 93 -3.79 -9.18 3.94
CA LYS A 93 -2.81 -8.09 3.95
C LYS A 93 -2.87 -7.42 5.30
N ARG A 94 -1.71 -7.18 5.90
CA ARG A 94 -1.57 -6.39 7.12
C ARG A 94 -0.63 -5.23 6.83
N TYR A 95 -1.09 -4.03 7.16
CA TYR A 95 -0.33 -2.80 7.07
C TYR A 95 -0.12 -2.24 8.46
N ILE A 96 0.96 -1.50 8.64
CA ILE A 96 1.22 -0.70 9.84
C ILE A 96 1.11 0.76 9.46
N ALA A 97 0.38 1.53 10.26
CA ALA A 97 0.25 2.96 10.10
C ALA A 97 0.43 3.70 11.42
N ARG A 98 1.09 4.85 11.38
CA ARG A 98 1.01 5.84 12.46
C ARG A 98 0.02 6.92 12.04
N VAL A 99 -1.03 7.10 12.83
CA VAL A 99 -2.12 8.05 12.56
C VAL A 99 -2.13 9.18 13.59
N TRP A 100 -2.61 10.35 13.19
CA TRP A 100 -2.71 11.51 14.06
C TRP A 100 -3.76 11.32 15.16
N GLY A 101 -3.41 11.73 16.39
CA GLY A 101 -4.29 11.68 17.55
C GLY A 101 -4.40 10.29 18.19
N GLN A 102 -5.27 10.21 19.19
CA GLN A 102 -5.52 9.00 19.97
C GLN A 102 -6.79 8.33 19.45
N VAL A 103 -6.64 7.17 18.82
CA VAL A 103 -7.76 6.39 18.28
C VAL A 103 -8.44 5.66 19.43
N ASP A 104 -9.73 5.89 19.62
CA ASP A 104 -10.54 5.23 20.64
C ASP A 104 -10.81 3.76 20.33
N GLY A 105 -10.88 2.92 21.36
CA GLY A 105 -11.09 1.48 21.23
C GLY A 105 -9.81 0.67 20.92
N ALA A 106 -9.90 -0.65 21.06
CA ALA A 106 -8.81 -1.57 20.77
C ALA A 106 -8.80 -2.06 19.31
N SER A 107 -9.94 -1.98 18.62
CA SER A 107 -10.13 -2.40 17.24
C SER A 107 -11.39 -1.78 16.64
N GLY A 108 -11.52 -1.79 15.32
CA GLY A 108 -12.72 -1.33 14.65
C GLY A 108 -12.78 -1.68 13.16
N HIS A 109 -13.85 -1.21 12.52
CA HIS A 109 -14.17 -1.48 11.12
C HIS A 109 -14.61 -0.21 10.41
N VAL A 110 -14.08 0.03 9.21
CA VAL A 110 -14.48 1.15 8.35
C VAL A 110 -15.03 0.61 7.03
N ASN A 111 -16.32 0.84 6.79
CA ASN A 111 -17.06 0.47 5.59
C ASN A 111 -17.56 1.72 4.86
N LEU A 112 -16.67 2.41 4.15
CA LEU A 112 -16.99 3.64 3.44
C LEU A 112 -16.69 3.47 1.95
N PRO A 113 -17.66 3.70 1.04
CA PRO A 113 -17.44 3.55 -0.39
C PRO A 113 -16.54 4.68 -0.93
N LEU A 114 -15.62 4.33 -1.83
CA LEU A 114 -14.58 5.24 -2.33
C LEU A 114 -14.63 5.45 -3.84
N ARG A 115 -14.30 6.66 -4.28
CA ARG A 115 -14.10 7.00 -5.71
C ARG A 115 -12.93 7.97 -5.88
N CYS A 116 -12.48 8.11 -7.13
CA CYS A 116 -11.54 9.15 -7.53
C CYS A 116 -12.18 10.54 -7.40
N ASP A 117 -11.43 11.47 -6.84
CA ASP A 117 -11.71 12.90 -6.86
C ASP A 117 -11.14 13.50 -8.15
N TRP A 118 -11.92 13.42 -9.23
CA TRP A 118 -11.47 13.78 -10.58
C TRP A 118 -10.87 15.19 -10.70
N PRO A 119 -11.50 16.24 -10.13
CA PRO A 119 -10.92 17.59 -10.10
C PRO A 119 -9.55 17.66 -9.39
N ASN A 120 -9.33 16.84 -8.36
CA ASN A 120 -8.12 16.85 -7.53
C ASN A 120 -7.25 15.59 -7.69
N ARG A 121 -7.32 14.94 -8.85
CA ARG A 121 -6.58 13.70 -9.11
C ARG A 121 -5.08 13.88 -8.79
N PRO A 122 -4.42 12.88 -8.18
CA PRO A 122 -4.89 11.50 -7.97
C PRO A 122 -5.66 11.28 -6.65
N ARG A 123 -6.13 12.32 -5.96
CA ARG A 123 -6.90 12.16 -4.71
C ARG A 123 -8.14 11.30 -4.92
N GLN A 124 -8.55 10.66 -3.83
CA GLN A 124 -9.72 9.80 -3.70
C GLN A 124 -10.57 10.34 -2.55
N MET A 125 -11.88 10.09 -2.57
CA MET A 125 -12.82 10.58 -1.56
C MET A 125 -13.86 9.50 -1.21
N VAL A 126 -14.49 9.66 -0.05
CA VAL A 126 -15.72 8.92 0.29
C VAL A 126 -16.87 9.43 -0.58
N CYS A 127 -17.66 8.52 -1.15
CA CYS A 127 -18.83 8.88 -1.95
C CYS A 127 -19.87 7.75 -1.91
N PHE A 128 -21.02 8.00 -1.30
CA PHE A 128 -22.08 7.00 -1.14
C PHE A 128 -22.85 6.71 -2.44
N GLU A 129 -22.95 7.68 -3.34
CA GLU A 129 -23.74 7.56 -4.57
C GLU A 129 -23.02 6.75 -5.67
N HIS A 130 -21.70 6.99 -5.83
CA HIS A 130 -20.92 6.43 -6.94
C HIS A 130 -19.62 5.75 -6.50
N GLY A 131 -19.38 5.66 -5.20
CA GLY A 131 -18.19 5.01 -4.66
C GLY A 131 -18.29 3.49 -4.76
N LYS A 132 -17.14 2.85 -4.99
CA LYS A 132 -17.01 1.41 -4.90
C LYS A 132 -16.88 1.01 -3.44
N SER A 133 -17.60 -0.03 -3.02
CA SER A 133 -17.47 -0.58 -1.66
C SER A 133 -16.01 -0.84 -1.29
N ALA A 134 -15.65 -0.37 -0.09
CA ALA A 134 -14.33 -0.52 0.49
C ALA A 134 -14.44 -0.81 1.99
N GLN A 135 -13.66 -1.77 2.46
CA GLN A 135 -13.70 -2.27 3.83
C GLN A 135 -12.30 -2.43 4.39
N THR A 136 -12.08 -1.90 5.59
CA THR A 136 -10.81 -1.95 6.32
C THR A 136 -11.11 -2.26 7.77
N ASP A 137 -10.55 -3.35 8.28
CA ASP A 137 -10.48 -3.57 9.73
C ASP A 137 -9.20 -2.95 10.27
N TRP A 138 -9.19 -2.59 11.54
CA TRP A 138 -8.00 -2.09 12.21
C TRP A 138 -7.94 -2.57 13.66
N GLU A 139 -6.72 -2.65 14.17
CA GLU A 139 -6.40 -2.94 15.56
C GLU A 139 -5.40 -1.90 16.07
N LEU A 140 -5.64 -1.40 17.27
CA LEU A 140 -4.74 -0.50 17.95
C LEU A 140 -3.56 -1.31 18.52
N MET A 141 -2.35 -0.92 18.16
CA MET A 141 -1.13 -1.53 18.68
C MET A 141 -0.53 -0.72 19.83
N GLU A 142 -0.53 0.61 19.68
CA GLU A 142 0.10 1.51 20.64
C GLU A 142 -0.51 2.92 20.54
N ARG A 143 -0.53 3.64 21.66
CA ARG A 143 -0.85 5.08 21.71
C ARG A 143 0.31 5.83 22.34
N ASN A 144 0.56 7.03 21.83
CA ASN A 144 1.35 8.05 22.48
C ASN A 144 0.56 9.37 22.51
N ASP A 145 1.17 10.43 23.03
CA ASP A 145 0.47 11.70 23.29
C ASP A 145 -0.11 12.37 22.03
N GLN A 146 0.44 12.08 20.85
CA GLN A 146 0.11 12.78 19.61
C GLN A 146 -0.33 11.85 18.45
N SER A 147 -0.17 10.55 18.61
CA SER A 147 -0.43 9.58 17.55
C SER A 147 -0.81 8.19 18.08
N SER A 148 -1.41 7.40 17.21
CA SER A 148 -1.69 5.98 17.45
C SER A 148 -1.02 5.14 16.37
N ARG A 149 -0.52 3.96 16.76
CA ARG A 149 0.00 2.96 15.83
C ARG A 149 -1.06 1.90 15.63
N LEU A 150 -1.47 1.70 14.37
CA LEU A 150 -2.52 0.77 13.99
C LEU A 150 -1.97 -0.33 13.10
N ALA A 151 -2.44 -1.55 13.33
CA ALA A 151 -2.47 -2.59 12.31
C ALA A 151 -3.74 -2.41 11.48
N LEU A 152 -3.62 -2.39 10.15
CA LEU A 152 -4.73 -2.19 9.21
C LEU A 152 -4.85 -3.42 8.30
N TYR A 153 -6.08 -3.90 8.11
CA TYR A 153 -6.39 -5.09 7.34
C TYR A 153 -7.39 -4.76 6.22
N PRO A 154 -6.92 -4.27 5.06
CA PRO A 154 -7.80 -3.92 3.95
C PRO A 154 -8.37 -5.17 3.28
N LYS A 155 -9.68 -5.42 3.47
CA LYS A 155 -10.41 -6.54 2.83
C LYS A 155 -10.61 -6.30 1.34
N THR A 156 -10.75 -5.05 0.94
CA THR A 156 -10.72 -4.58 -0.45
C THR A 156 -9.36 -3.96 -0.80
N GLY A 157 -9.17 -3.56 -2.06
CA GLY A 157 -7.93 -2.91 -2.52
C GLY A 157 -8.22 -1.68 -3.37
N ARG A 158 -8.96 -0.70 -2.84
CA ARG A 158 -9.23 0.56 -3.57
C ARG A 158 -8.03 1.49 -3.49
N SER A 159 -7.87 2.35 -4.51
CA SER A 159 -6.82 3.37 -4.52
C SER A 159 -6.90 4.22 -3.26
N HIS A 160 -5.76 4.44 -2.59
CA HIS A 160 -5.63 5.22 -1.35
C HIS A 160 -6.58 4.78 -0.20
N GLN A 161 -7.13 3.56 -0.23
CA GLN A 161 -8.20 3.14 0.68
C GLN A 161 -7.88 3.39 2.15
N LEU A 162 -6.74 2.89 2.62
CA LEU A 162 -6.32 3.02 4.02
C LEU A 162 -6.17 4.48 4.42
N ARG A 163 -5.62 5.31 3.54
CA ARG A 163 -5.35 6.73 3.76
C ARG A 163 -6.65 7.52 3.91
N VAL A 164 -7.61 7.30 3.01
CA VAL A 164 -8.94 7.94 3.07
C VAL A 164 -9.74 7.43 4.25
N HIS A 165 -9.71 6.13 4.56
CA HIS A 165 -10.42 5.57 5.71
C HIS A 165 -9.88 6.14 7.02
N CYS A 166 -8.56 6.21 7.19
CA CYS A 166 -7.92 6.83 8.37
C CYS A 166 -8.32 8.31 8.49
N GLN A 167 -8.28 9.07 7.39
CA GLN A 167 -8.77 10.45 7.37
C GLN A 167 -10.25 10.55 7.77
N ALA A 168 -11.10 9.68 7.23
CA ALA A 168 -12.54 9.68 7.51
C ALA A 168 -12.88 9.32 8.96
N MET A 169 -12.02 8.55 9.63
CA MET A 169 -12.09 8.33 11.09
C MET A 169 -11.65 9.55 11.91
N GLY A 170 -11.18 10.63 11.29
CA GLY A 170 -10.60 11.79 11.98
C GLY A 170 -9.12 11.64 12.31
N HIS A 171 -8.48 10.54 11.92
CA HIS A 171 -7.11 10.19 12.26
C HIS A 171 -6.27 10.00 10.99
N PRO A 172 -5.95 11.07 10.22
CA PRO A 172 -5.16 10.94 9.01
C PRO A 172 -3.77 10.35 9.31
N ILE A 173 -3.23 9.60 8.36
CA ILE A 173 -1.88 9.01 8.48
C ILE A 173 -0.84 10.15 8.52
N LEU A 174 0.13 10.04 9.43
CA LEU A 174 1.18 11.05 9.58
C LEU A 174 1.99 11.19 8.28
N GLY A 175 2.32 12.43 7.91
CA GLY A 175 3.09 12.74 6.71
C GLY A 175 2.34 12.48 5.39
N ASP A 176 1.02 12.25 5.42
CA ASP A 176 0.23 12.06 4.21
C ASP A 176 -0.02 13.40 3.49
N SER A 177 0.76 13.67 2.45
CA SER A 177 0.66 14.90 1.65
C SER A 177 -0.67 15.12 0.94
N PHE A 178 -1.52 14.10 0.84
CA PHE A 178 -2.86 14.23 0.24
C PHE A 178 -3.98 14.34 1.27
N TYR A 179 -3.84 13.79 2.48
CA TYR A 179 -4.98 13.64 3.38
C TYR A 179 -4.75 14.18 4.80
N ALA A 180 -3.50 14.49 5.15
CA ALA A 180 -3.15 15.20 6.36
C ALA A 180 -2.94 16.70 6.10
N SER A 181 -3.09 17.51 7.14
CA SER A 181 -2.81 18.95 7.14
C SER A 181 -2.23 19.37 8.49
N GLY A 182 -1.60 20.56 8.53
CA GLY A 182 -1.00 21.12 9.75
C GLY A 182 -0.05 20.15 10.44
N LYS A 183 -0.19 20.02 11.77
CA LYS A 183 0.68 19.18 12.60
C LYS A 183 0.73 17.72 12.17
N ALA A 184 -0.37 17.15 11.66
CA ALA A 184 -0.40 15.75 11.20
C ALA A 184 0.49 15.52 9.97
N LEU A 185 0.52 16.50 9.05
CA LEU A 185 1.40 16.46 7.88
C LEU A 185 2.87 16.69 8.28
N GLU A 186 3.11 17.61 9.21
CA GLU A 186 4.46 17.99 9.66
C GLU A 186 5.11 16.96 10.60
N ALA A 187 4.32 16.13 11.27
CA ALA A 187 4.80 15.13 12.24
C ALA A 187 5.67 14.01 11.63
N ALA A 188 5.70 13.86 10.30
CA ALA A 188 6.57 12.90 9.63
C ALA A 188 7.02 13.41 8.26
N LYS A 189 8.28 13.12 7.90
CA LYS A 189 8.86 13.51 6.59
C LYS A 189 8.29 12.73 5.40
N ARG A 190 7.61 11.61 5.65
CA ARG A 190 6.98 10.75 4.64
C ARG A 190 5.72 10.11 5.20
N LEU A 191 4.87 9.60 4.32
CA LEU A 191 3.70 8.80 4.69
C LEU A 191 4.09 7.63 5.61
N GLN A 192 3.59 7.62 6.84
CA GLN A 192 3.80 6.54 7.80
C GLN A 192 2.79 5.40 7.55
N LEU A 193 2.86 4.79 6.36
CA LEU A 193 2.10 3.60 5.97
C LEU A 193 3.04 2.58 5.33
N HIS A 194 3.03 1.36 5.85
CA HIS A 194 3.89 0.27 5.41
C HIS A 194 3.09 -1.03 5.25
N ALA A 195 3.22 -1.69 4.09
CA ALA A 195 2.70 -3.03 3.85
C ALA A 195 3.59 -4.04 4.56
N GLU A 196 3.24 -4.43 5.78
CA GLU A 196 4.10 -5.26 6.63
C GLU A 196 4.02 -6.73 6.26
N GLN A 197 2.82 -7.27 6.00
CA GLN A 197 2.66 -8.70 5.75
C GLN A 197 1.67 -8.98 4.62
N LEU A 198 2.01 -9.99 3.83
CA LEU A 198 1.16 -10.57 2.81
C LEU A 198 1.06 -12.08 3.02
N LYS A 199 -0.17 -12.59 3.10
CA LYS A 199 -0.47 -14.02 3.05
C LYS A 199 -1.27 -14.37 1.82
N PHE A 200 -0.88 -15.46 1.17
CA PHE A 200 -1.44 -15.93 -0.09
C PHE A 200 -1.13 -17.42 -0.25
N ARG A 201 -1.77 -18.06 -1.22
CA ARG A 201 -1.44 -19.43 -1.63
C ARG A 201 -0.42 -19.40 -2.75
N HIS A 202 0.66 -20.16 -2.58
CA HIS A 202 1.68 -20.31 -3.60
C HIS A 202 1.04 -20.81 -4.93
N PRO A 203 1.45 -20.28 -6.10
CA PRO A 203 0.87 -20.67 -7.38
C PRO A 203 1.01 -22.16 -7.69
N VAL A 204 2.11 -22.77 -7.26
CA VAL A 204 2.35 -24.21 -7.36
C VAL A 204 2.01 -24.88 -6.04
N GLY A 205 1.21 -25.93 -6.09
CA GLY A 205 0.81 -26.73 -4.92
C GLY A 205 -0.23 -26.07 -4.00
N GLY A 206 -0.41 -24.76 -4.03
CA GLY A 206 -1.45 -24.05 -3.28
C GLY A 206 -1.18 -23.93 -1.77
N ALA A 207 0.04 -24.24 -1.31
CA ALA A 207 0.45 -24.09 0.08
C ALA A 207 0.35 -22.63 0.53
N TRP A 208 -0.09 -22.40 1.76
CA TRP A 208 -0.13 -21.05 2.32
C TRP A 208 1.28 -20.53 2.60
N MET A 209 1.52 -19.29 2.20
CA MET A 209 2.71 -18.53 2.53
C MET A 209 2.32 -17.28 3.32
N SER A 210 3.19 -16.87 4.24
CA SER A 210 3.06 -15.64 5.02
C SER A 210 4.45 -15.01 5.11
N LEU A 211 4.64 -13.90 4.39
CA LEU A 211 5.91 -13.19 4.31
C LEU A 211 5.76 -11.79 4.87
N THR A 212 6.81 -11.29 5.50
CA THR A 212 6.81 -10.03 6.23
C THR A 212 7.99 -9.16 5.83
N ALA A 213 7.74 -7.87 5.64
CA ALA A 213 8.71 -6.78 5.60
C ALA A 213 8.60 -6.01 6.93
N PRO A 214 9.67 -5.88 7.73
CA PRO A 214 9.60 -5.14 8.99
C PRO A 214 9.24 -3.66 8.78
N CYS A 215 8.27 -3.17 9.56
CA CYS A 215 7.88 -1.76 9.48
C CYS A 215 9.03 -0.84 9.96
N PRO A 216 9.49 0.13 9.15
CA PRO A 216 10.66 0.95 9.45
C PRO A 216 10.38 2.13 10.41
N PHE A 217 9.23 2.13 11.10
CA PHE A 217 8.79 3.21 11.99
C PHE A 217 7.82 2.76 13.10
#